data_AF-A0A391PIY8-F1
#
_entry.id   AF-A0A391PIY8-F1
#
_cell.length_a   1.000
_cell.length_b   1.000
_cell.length_c   1.000
_cell.angle_alpha   90.00
_cell.angle_beta   90.00
_cell.angle_gamma   90.00
#
_symmetry.space_group_name_H-M   'P 1'
#
loop_
_entity.id
_entity.type
_entity.pdbx_description
1 polymer ?
#
loop_
_entity_poly.entity_id
_entity_poly.type
_entity_poly.pdbx_seq_one_letter_code
_entity_poly.pdbx_strand_id
1 'polypeptide(L)'
;MRKKRIVCFGDSNTWGYDPVNHTRYDESTRWTMVLQSLLGEEYQLIEEGQNGRTIANPDPWEWGTKCGLDYALPMIETHNPFDLLIIMLGSNDLKKKFSLPAPDIAGSLQNMLMKIKGYATYQLGCPDLKILIVSPPALGEDLEHSAFAPFLMRKKQ
;
A
#
# COMPACT_ATOMS: atom_id res chain seq x y z
N MET A 1 -27.48 -4.24 -10.86
CA MET A 1 -26.84 -4.13 -9.51
C MET A 1 -25.62 -3.24 -9.64
N ARG A 2 -25.23 -2.49 -8.60
CA ARG A 2 -24.01 -1.66 -8.62
C ARG A 2 -22.78 -2.58 -8.60
N LYS A 3 -21.72 -2.22 -9.34
CA LYS A 3 -20.43 -2.92 -9.27
C LYS A 3 -19.87 -2.87 -7.84
N LYS A 4 -19.30 -3.98 -7.36
CA LYS A 4 -18.56 -4.01 -6.09
C LYS A 4 -17.21 -3.30 -6.27
N ARG A 5 -16.98 -2.24 -5.51
CA ARG A 5 -15.77 -1.42 -5.62
C ARG A 5 -14.72 -1.87 -4.61
N ILE A 6 -13.50 -2.13 -5.07
CA ILE A 6 -12.38 -2.57 -4.24
C ILE A 6 -11.25 -1.55 -4.39
N VAL A 7 -10.80 -0.96 -3.30
CA VAL A 7 -9.64 -0.05 -3.30
C VAL A 7 -8.39 -0.82 -2.94
N CYS A 8 -7.35 -0.72 -3.77
CA CYS A 8 -6.05 -1.33 -3.55
C CYS A 8 -5.06 -0.24 -3.11
N PHE A 9 -4.87 -0.11 -1.81
CA PHE A 9 -3.99 0.88 -1.20
C PHE A 9 -2.60 0.28 -0.95
N GLY A 10 -1.57 0.84 -1.57
CA GLY A 10 -0.22 0.32 -1.39
C GLY A 10 0.89 1.21 -1.91
N ASP A 11 2.05 0.61 -2.09
CA ASP A 11 3.27 1.29 -2.52
C ASP A 11 3.58 1.03 -4.01
N SER A 12 4.86 0.96 -4.37
CA SER A 12 5.33 0.63 -5.72
C SER A 12 4.90 -0.75 -6.21
N ASN A 13 4.70 -1.71 -5.31
CA ASN A 13 4.18 -3.03 -5.67
C ASN A 13 2.73 -2.96 -6.17
N THR A 14 1.94 -2.05 -5.60
CA THR A 14 0.56 -1.78 -6.03
C THR A 14 0.49 -0.83 -7.21
N TRP A 15 1.39 0.15 -7.30
CA TRP A 15 1.50 1.00 -8.48
C TRP A 15 1.91 0.20 -9.73
N GLY A 16 2.72 -0.85 -9.53
CA GLY A 16 3.26 -1.69 -10.58
C GLY A 16 4.59 -1.15 -11.10
N TYR A 17 5.57 -0.95 -10.23
CA TYR A 17 6.90 -0.48 -10.63
C TYR A 17 7.72 -1.58 -11.30
N ASP A 18 8.21 -1.31 -12.50
CA ASP A 18 9.16 -2.15 -13.23
C ASP A 18 10.59 -1.77 -12.80
N PRO A 19 11.32 -2.67 -12.10
CA PRO A 19 12.67 -2.39 -11.64
C PRO A 19 13.74 -2.45 -12.75
N VAL A 20 13.43 -3.03 -13.90
CA VAL A 20 14.36 -3.16 -15.05
C VAL A 20 14.31 -1.89 -15.89
N ASN A 21 13.11 -1.44 -16.24
CA ASN A 21 12.92 -0.28 -17.12
C ASN A 21 12.67 1.03 -16.36
N HIS A 22 12.47 0.96 -15.03
CA HIS A 22 12.11 2.08 -14.17
C HIS A 22 10.80 2.78 -14.56
N THR A 23 9.86 2.02 -15.14
CA THR A 23 8.56 2.48 -15.62
C THR A 23 7.40 1.84 -14.83
N ARG A 24 6.17 2.10 -15.25
CA ARG A 24 4.98 1.38 -14.77
C ARG A 24 4.74 0.16 -15.64
N TYR A 25 4.47 -0.98 -15.02
CA TYR A 25 3.95 -2.16 -15.69
C TYR A 25 2.60 -1.89 -16.37
N ASP A 26 2.36 -2.61 -17.46
CA ASP A 26 1.10 -2.56 -18.18
C ASP A 26 -0.08 -3.17 -17.39
N GLU A 27 -1.27 -3.06 -17.97
CA GLU A 27 -2.51 -3.57 -17.37
C GLU A 27 -2.55 -5.11 -17.30
N SER A 28 -1.78 -5.81 -18.13
CA SER A 28 -1.76 -7.28 -18.12
C SER A 28 -0.83 -7.85 -17.04
N THR A 29 0.07 -7.00 -16.52
CA THR A 29 1.13 -7.42 -15.59
C THR A 29 0.84 -6.99 -14.15
N ARG A 30 0.33 -5.77 -13.94
CA ARG A 30 0.11 -5.24 -12.59
C ARG A 30 -1.03 -5.99 -11.87
N TRP A 31 -0.77 -6.46 -10.64
CA TRP A 31 -1.63 -7.43 -9.95
C TRP A 31 -3.06 -6.95 -9.74
N THR A 32 -3.27 -5.65 -9.58
CA THR A 32 -4.57 -4.99 -9.46
C THR A 32 -5.44 -5.20 -10.70
N MET A 33 -4.85 -5.15 -11.90
CA MET A 33 -5.56 -5.32 -13.16
C MET A 33 -5.70 -6.78 -13.56
N VAL A 34 -4.73 -7.63 -13.19
CA VAL A 34 -4.90 -9.08 -13.24
C VAL A 34 -6.08 -9.49 -12.35
N LEU A 35 -6.17 -8.96 -11.12
CA LEU A 35 -7.30 -9.20 -10.22
C LEU A 35 -8.63 -8.68 -10.80
N GLN A 36 -8.64 -7.48 -11.40
CA GLN A 36 -9.82 -6.96 -12.10
C GLN A 36 -10.29 -7.91 -13.22
N SER A 37 -9.36 -8.46 -13.99
CA SER A 37 -9.67 -9.39 -15.08
C SER A 37 -10.24 -10.70 -14.56
N LEU A 38 -9.70 -11.22 -13.45
CA LEU A 38 -10.18 -12.46 -12.81
C LEU A 38 -11.57 -12.29 -12.17
N LEU A 39 -11.86 -11.12 -11.59
CA LEU A 39 -13.15 -10.84 -10.95
C LEU A 39 -14.25 -10.48 -11.95
N GLY A 40 -13.90 -9.99 -13.14
CA GLY A 40 -14.84 -9.63 -14.19
C GLY A 40 -15.62 -8.33 -13.92
N GLU A 41 -16.65 -8.11 -14.74
CA GLU A 41 -17.33 -6.80 -14.84
C GLU A 41 -18.20 -6.42 -13.64
N GLU A 42 -18.53 -7.39 -12.77
CA GLU A 42 -19.29 -7.16 -11.54
C GLU A 42 -18.47 -6.40 -10.48
N TYR A 43 -17.16 -6.30 -10.68
CA TYR A 43 -16.23 -5.64 -9.78
C TYR A 43 -15.55 -4.43 -10.46
N GLN A 44 -15.17 -3.45 -9.65
CA GLN A 44 -14.34 -2.33 -10.06
C GLN A 44 -13.17 -2.19 -9.08
N LEU A 45 -11.96 -2.36 -9.58
CA LEU A 45 -10.73 -2.12 -8.84
C LEU A 45 -10.33 -0.64 -8.97
N ILE A 46 -9.85 -0.08 -7.86
CA ILE A 46 -9.34 1.29 -7.78
C ILE A 46 -7.89 1.20 -7.31
N GLU A 47 -6.97 1.64 -8.17
CA GLU A 47 -5.54 1.55 -7.93
C GLU A 47 -5.04 2.77 -7.14
N GLU A 48 -4.76 2.58 -5.86
CA GLU A 48 -4.18 3.59 -4.97
C GLU A 48 -2.74 3.19 -4.58
N GLY A 49 -1.92 2.93 -5.60
CA GLY A 49 -0.50 2.63 -5.45
C GLY A 49 0.36 3.89 -5.56
N GLN A 50 1.29 4.09 -4.61
CA GLN A 50 2.22 5.22 -4.63
C GLN A 50 3.64 4.78 -4.29
N ASN A 51 4.56 4.93 -5.24
CA ASN A 51 5.96 4.57 -5.03
C ASN A 51 6.53 5.24 -3.77
N GLY A 52 7.22 4.46 -2.94
CA GLY A 52 7.84 4.92 -1.69
C GLY A 52 6.89 5.08 -0.51
N ARG A 53 5.58 4.84 -0.66
CA ARG A 53 4.62 4.96 0.45
C ARG A 53 5.01 4.06 1.63
N THR A 54 5.07 4.68 2.80
CA THR A 54 5.25 4.02 4.10
C THR A 54 3.89 3.87 4.79
N ILE A 55 3.84 3.12 5.88
CA ILE A 55 2.63 3.06 6.70
C ILE A 55 2.43 4.40 7.43
N ALA A 56 3.39 4.81 8.25
CA ALA A 56 3.25 5.99 9.13
C ALA A 56 4.49 6.89 9.18
N ASN A 57 5.49 6.64 8.35
CA ASN A 57 6.77 7.34 8.41
C ASN A 57 6.86 8.43 7.32
N PRO A 58 6.95 9.72 7.67
CA PRO A 58 7.27 10.74 6.68
C PRO A 58 8.67 10.51 6.12
N ASP A 59 8.84 10.71 4.82
CA ASP A 59 10.11 10.52 4.12
C ASP A 59 10.54 11.82 3.43
N PRO A 60 11.32 12.69 4.11
CA PRO A 60 11.67 14.01 3.56
C PRO A 60 12.65 13.92 2.39
N TRP A 61 13.22 12.75 2.11
CA TRP A 61 14.10 12.53 0.95
C TRP A 61 13.34 12.06 -0.28
N GLU A 62 12.05 11.77 -0.17
CA GLU A 62 11.19 11.46 -1.30
C GLU A 62 10.17 12.57 -1.53
N TRP A 63 9.89 12.85 -2.80
CA TRP A 63 8.92 13.87 -3.18
C TRP A 63 7.48 13.45 -2.85
N GLY A 64 6.72 14.39 -2.32
CA GLY A 64 5.30 14.22 -1.97
C GLY A 64 5.06 13.54 -0.63
N THR A 65 3.79 13.43 -0.23
CA THR A 65 3.41 12.83 1.05
C THR A 65 3.48 11.30 0.95
N LYS A 66 4.55 10.71 1.50
CA LYS A 66 4.75 9.24 1.53
C LYS A 66 4.13 8.56 2.74
N CYS A 67 3.77 9.31 3.77
CA CYS A 67 3.11 8.79 4.95
C CYS A 67 1.68 8.33 4.58
N GLY A 68 1.46 7.02 4.50
CA GLY A 68 0.15 6.46 4.18
C GLY A 68 -0.92 6.86 5.20
N LEU A 69 -0.55 7.00 6.48
CA LEU A 69 -1.45 7.39 7.57
C LEU A 69 -2.06 8.78 7.38
N ASP A 70 -1.33 9.69 6.74
CA ASP A 70 -1.80 11.05 6.45
C ASP A 70 -2.75 11.07 5.25
N TYR A 71 -2.57 10.15 4.30
CA TYR A 71 -3.37 10.08 3.07
C TYR A 71 -4.56 9.12 3.13
N ALA A 72 -4.60 8.19 4.10
CA ALA A 72 -5.63 7.16 4.18
C ALA A 72 -7.06 7.71 4.25
N LEU A 73 -7.30 8.79 5.02
CA LEU A 73 -8.64 9.38 5.12
C LEU A 73 -9.05 10.14 3.84
N PRO A 74 -8.21 11.03 3.26
CA PRO A 74 -8.49 11.61 1.94
C PRO A 74 -8.82 10.58 0.86
N MET A 75 -8.11 9.46 0.84
CA MET A 75 -8.38 8.35 -0.09
C MET A 75 -9.76 7.74 0.15
N ILE A 76 -10.11 7.47 1.40
CA ILE A 76 -11.42 6.92 1.78
C ILE A 76 -12.55 7.87 1.36
N GLU A 77 -12.42 9.17 1.64
CA GLU A 77 -13.40 10.19 1.26
C GLU A 77 -13.62 10.24 -0.25
N THR A 78 -12.52 10.24 -1.02
CA THR A 78 -12.55 10.36 -2.48
C THR A 78 -13.23 9.15 -3.14
N HIS A 79 -13.06 7.96 -2.57
CA HIS A 79 -13.58 6.72 -3.15
C HIS A 79 -14.88 6.22 -2.54
N ASN A 80 -15.38 6.83 -1.47
CA ASN A 80 -16.64 6.44 -0.86
C ASN A 80 -17.83 6.56 -1.86
N PRO A 81 -18.75 5.57 -1.93
CA PRO A 81 -18.76 4.29 -1.23
C PRO A 81 -17.96 3.21 -1.97
N PHE A 82 -17.25 2.37 -1.22
CA PHE A 82 -16.57 1.17 -1.70
C PHE A 82 -16.78 -0.01 -0.73
N ASP A 83 -16.53 -1.23 -1.20
CA ASP A 83 -16.98 -2.48 -0.56
C ASP A 83 -15.85 -3.24 0.14
N LEU A 84 -14.59 -3.02 -0.27
CA LEU A 84 -13.39 -3.61 0.33
C LEU A 84 -12.19 -2.67 0.18
N LEU A 85 -11.42 -2.52 1.26
CA LEU A 85 -10.08 -1.92 1.22
C LEU A 85 -9.02 -3.02 1.33
N ILE A 86 -8.15 -3.13 0.34
CA ILE A 86 -6.96 -3.98 0.40
C ILE A 86 -5.76 -3.09 0.73
N ILE A 87 -5.00 -3.43 1.77
CA ILE A 87 -3.79 -2.71 2.16
C ILE A 87 -2.59 -3.64 2.02
N MET A 88 -1.65 -3.24 1.16
CA MET A 88 -0.34 -3.89 1.03
C MET A 88 0.76 -2.83 1.21
N LEU A 89 1.28 -2.75 2.43
CA LEU A 89 2.32 -1.79 2.84
C LEU A 89 3.28 -2.43 3.85
N GLY A 90 4.43 -1.80 4.05
CA GLY A 90 5.46 -2.19 5.01
C GLY A 90 6.85 -2.37 4.40
N SER A 91 6.96 -2.52 3.08
CA SER A 91 8.27 -2.66 2.41
C SER A 91 9.15 -1.42 2.60
N ASN A 92 8.58 -0.22 2.50
CA ASN A 92 9.34 1.03 2.68
C ASN A 92 9.68 1.34 4.14
N ASP A 93 8.89 0.85 5.10
CA ASP A 93 9.15 1.00 6.53
C ASP A 93 10.40 0.19 6.97
N LEU A 94 10.79 -0.83 6.21
CA LEU A 94 12.05 -1.57 6.40
C LEU A 94 13.31 -0.80 5.97
N LYS A 95 13.17 0.37 5.33
CA LYS A 95 14.34 1.20 4.98
C LYS A 95 15.12 1.55 6.24
N LYS A 96 16.44 1.39 6.20
CA LYS A 96 17.34 1.60 7.34
C LYS A 96 17.17 2.95 8.03
N LYS A 97 16.87 4.00 7.26
CA LYS A 97 16.70 5.36 7.78
C LYS A 97 15.58 5.48 8.83
N PHE A 98 14.58 4.61 8.79
CA PHE A 98 13.53 4.57 9.81
C PHE A 98 13.92 3.71 11.01
N SER A 99 14.84 2.76 10.83
CA SER A 99 15.41 1.91 11.90
C SER A 99 14.35 1.23 12.78
N LEU A 100 13.20 0.88 12.21
CA LEU A 100 12.10 0.27 12.94
C LEU A 100 12.24 -1.25 13.05
N PRO A 101 11.96 -1.84 14.22
CA PRO A 101 11.76 -3.28 14.35
C PRO A 101 10.37 -3.69 13.81
N ALA A 102 10.23 -4.96 13.42
CA ALA A 102 8.97 -5.46 12.86
C ALA A 102 7.70 -5.21 13.73
N PRO A 103 7.76 -5.31 15.08
CA PRO A 103 6.62 -4.95 15.94
C PRO A 103 6.15 -3.50 15.78
N ASP A 104 7.07 -2.55 15.57
CA ASP A 104 6.71 -1.13 15.42
C ASP A 104 6.08 -0.86 14.05
N ILE A 105 6.51 -1.57 13.01
CA ILE A 105 5.88 -1.55 11.69
C ILE A 105 4.44 -2.10 11.79
N ALA A 106 4.25 -3.21 12.49
CA ALA A 106 2.93 -3.78 12.74
C ALA A 106 2.04 -2.86 13.59
N GLY A 107 2.58 -2.23 14.63
CA GLY A 107 1.88 -1.24 15.45
C GLY A 107 1.48 0.00 14.66
N SER A 108 2.33 0.45 13.74
CA SER A 108 1.99 1.54 12.82
C SER A 108 0.79 1.18 11.93
N LEU A 109 0.74 -0.07 11.44
CA LEU A 109 -0.39 -0.55 10.64
C LEU A 109 -1.65 -0.65 11.51
N GLN A 110 -1.54 -1.13 12.74
CA GLN A 110 -2.64 -1.18 13.69
C GLN A 110 -3.25 0.22 13.92
N ASN A 111 -2.40 1.23 14.15
CA ASN A 111 -2.84 2.62 14.32
C ASN A 111 -3.55 3.16 13.07
N MET A 112 -3.03 2.85 11.88
CA MET A 112 -3.70 3.20 10.61
C MET A 112 -5.09 2.55 10.53
N LEU A 113 -5.21 1.26 10.84
CA LEU A 113 -6.48 0.55 10.80
C LEU A 113 -7.49 1.10 11.81
N MET A 114 -7.03 1.47 13.01
CA MET A 114 -7.88 2.11 14.02
C MET A 114 -8.40 3.47 13.52
N LYS A 115 -7.54 4.29 12.91
CA LYS A 115 -7.92 5.58 12.31
C LYS A 115 -8.96 5.39 11.20
N ILE A 116 -8.72 4.46 10.28
CA ILE A 116 -9.62 4.14 9.18
C ILE A 116 -10.97 3.65 9.69
N LYS A 117 -11.00 2.66 10.60
CA LYS A 117 -12.24 2.08 11.13
C LYS A 117 -13.02 3.08 11.98
N GLY A 118 -12.33 3.90 12.77
CA GLY A 118 -12.95 4.98 13.53
C GLY A 118 -13.63 5.98 12.60
N TYR A 119 -12.91 6.44 11.57
CA TYR A 119 -13.48 7.36 10.58
C TYR A 119 -14.67 6.75 9.83
N ALA A 120 -14.54 5.50 9.35
CA ALA A 120 -15.62 4.81 8.65
C ALA A 120 -16.89 4.67 9.53
N THR A 121 -16.72 4.28 10.80
CA THR A 121 -17.83 4.14 11.75
C THR A 121 -18.51 5.48 12.04
N TYR A 122 -17.73 6.48 12.45
CA TYR A 122 -18.29 7.69 13.05
C TYR A 122 -18.58 8.82 12.05
N GLN A 123 -17.87 8.87 10.92
CA GLN A 123 -18.03 9.92 9.90
C GLN A 123 -18.78 9.43 8.66
N LEU A 124 -18.61 8.16 8.28
CA LEU A 124 -19.26 7.61 7.08
C LEU A 124 -20.47 6.72 7.37
N GLY A 125 -20.73 6.38 8.64
CA GLY A 125 -21.81 5.45 9.02
C GLY A 125 -21.60 4.04 8.46
N CYS A 126 -20.36 3.63 8.23
CA CYS A 126 -19.97 2.33 7.68
C CYS A 126 -19.13 1.53 8.69
N PRO A 127 -19.73 1.00 9.77
CA PRO A 127 -19.01 0.27 10.81
C PRO A 127 -18.45 -1.08 10.31
N ASP A 128 -19.09 -1.67 9.30
CA ASP A 128 -18.74 -3.00 8.76
C ASP A 128 -17.74 -2.93 7.59
N LEU A 129 -16.97 -1.85 7.48
CA LEU A 129 -15.96 -1.70 6.43
C LEU A 129 -14.99 -2.88 6.44
N LYS A 130 -14.98 -3.63 5.33
CA LYS A 130 -14.08 -4.78 5.14
C LYS A 130 -12.70 -4.29 4.76
N ILE A 131 -11.69 -4.78 5.49
CA ILE A 131 -10.29 -4.49 5.22
C ILE A 131 -9.53 -5.80 5.11
N LEU A 132 -8.81 -6.00 4.02
CA LEU A 132 -7.89 -7.11 3.80
C LEU A 132 -6.45 -6.60 3.90
N ILE A 133 -5.69 -7.13 4.84
CA ILE A 133 -4.26 -6.83 4.98
C ILE A 133 -3.50 -7.88 4.19
N VAL A 134 -2.57 -7.44 3.35
CA VAL A 134 -1.65 -8.28 2.60
C VAL A 134 -0.24 -7.95 3.02
N SER A 135 0.48 -8.94 3.54
CA SER A 135 1.91 -8.78 3.78
C SER A 135 2.63 -8.70 2.43
N PRO A 136 3.49 -7.70 2.20
CA PRO A 136 4.23 -7.62 0.96
C PRO A 136 5.19 -8.79 0.81
N PRO A 137 5.62 -9.14 -0.42
CA PRO A 137 6.62 -10.18 -0.65
C PRO A 137 7.89 -9.91 0.17
N ALA A 138 8.51 -10.99 0.67
CA ALA A 138 9.81 -10.90 1.32
C ALA A 138 10.84 -10.32 0.34
N LEU A 139 11.78 -9.53 0.87
CA LEU A 139 12.89 -9.00 0.08
C LEU A 139 13.76 -10.18 -0.40
N GLY A 140 13.86 -10.34 -1.72
CA GLY A 140 14.65 -11.40 -2.34
C GLY A 140 16.16 -11.15 -2.25
N GLU A 141 16.96 -12.20 -2.43
CA GLU A 141 18.43 -12.15 -2.39
C GLU A 141 19.02 -11.21 -3.47
N ASP A 142 18.40 -11.16 -4.65
CA ASP A 142 18.82 -10.29 -5.75
C ASP A 142 18.68 -8.78 -5.44
N LEU A 143 17.94 -8.43 -4.38
CA LEU A 143 17.84 -7.04 -3.94
C LEU A 143 19.22 -6.48 -3.55
N GLU A 144 20.16 -7.31 -3.10
CA GLU A 144 21.55 -6.93 -2.80
C GLU A 144 22.27 -6.32 -4.00
N HIS A 145 21.89 -6.71 -5.21
CA HIS A 145 22.49 -6.24 -6.45
C HIS A 145 21.69 -5.10 -7.11
N SER A 146 20.58 -4.69 -6.51
CA SER A 146 19.71 -3.64 -7.03
C SER A 146 20.14 -2.24 -6.58
N ALA A 147 19.64 -1.21 -7.27
CA ALA A 147 19.76 0.18 -6.83
C ALA A 147 19.14 0.44 -5.44
N PHE A 148 18.31 -0.48 -4.93
CA PHE A 148 17.65 -0.36 -3.64
C PHE A 148 18.46 -0.94 -2.47
N ALA A 149 19.52 -1.72 -2.74
CA ALA A 149 20.34 -2.37 -1.73
C ALA A 149 20.86 -1.41 -0.63
N PRO A 150 21.35 -0.19 -0.94
CA PRO A 150 21.85 0.73 0.08
C PRO A 150 20.79 1.12 1.11
N PHE A 151 19.52 1.16 0.72
CA PHE A 151 18.41 1.59 1.57
C PHE A 151 17.88 0.48 2.48
N LEU A 152 17.97 -0.78 2.05
CA LEU A 152 17.29 -1.92 2.70
C LEU A 152 18.25 -2.91 3.37
N MET A 153 19.46 -3.14 2.83
CA MET A 153 20.33 -4.23 3.30
C MET A 153 21.33 -3.79 4.37
N ARG A 154 21.16 -4.19 5.64
CA ARG A 154 22.17 -3.90 6.69
C ARG A 154 23.53 -4.49 6.28
N LYS A 155 24.59 -3.68 6.21
CA LYS A 155 25.95 -4.23 6.12
C LYS A 155 26.12 -5.13 7.34
N LYS A 156 26.41 -6.42 7.12
CA LYS A 156 26.94 -7.27 8.20
C LYS A 156 28.21 -6.57 8.68
N GLN A 157 28.18 -6.04 9.90
CA GLN A 157 29.38 -5.63 10.62
C GLN A 157 30.09 -6.88 11.11
#